data_AF-A0A426VXR2-F1
#
_entry.id   AF-A0A426VXR2-F1
#
_cell.length_a   1.000
_cell.length_b   1.000
_cell.length_c   1.000
_cell.angle_alpha   90.00
_cell.angle_beta   90.00
_cell.angle_gamma   90.00
#
_symmetry.space_group_name_H-M   'P 1'
#
loop_
_entity.id
_entity.type
_entity.pdbx_description
1 polymer ?
#
loop_
_entity_poly.entity_id
_entity_poly.type
_entity_poly.pdbx_seq_one_letter_code
_entity_poly.pdbx_strand_id
1 'polypeptide(L)'
;MEVEAPGSLYSISLKKVCQYDILLTILLFLLYNIIMYNKKKERLYINDLLDNPAVPYPSYYVLSTVMHKNEMLHSALSALHSFDFSYYEMAKSHEDIFAMFNSGTFPIYKEKYVVGYFGNKMMYLESNGWKGMPATADIFKLENWLVC
;
A
#
# COMPACT_ATOMS: atom_id res chain seq x y z
N MET A 1 -40.28 55.28 -39.26
CA MET A 1 -39.60 54.43 -40.25
C MET A 1 -38.12 54.74 -40.13
N GLU A 2 -37.26 53.71 -40.21
CA GLU A 2 -35.81 53.71 -39.88
C GLU A 2 -35.55 53.68 -38.35
N VAL A 3 -35.36 52.52 -37.72
CA VAL A 3 -34.23 51.55 -37.74
C VAL A 3 -32.96 52.16 -37.16
N GLU A 4 -32.59 51.73 -35.95
CA GLU A 4 -31.23 51.27 -35.62
C GLU A 4 -31.24 50.56 -34.25
N ALA A 5 -30.82 49.29 -34.24
CA ALA A 5 -30.62 48.48 -33.05
C ALA A 5 -29.10 48.31 -32.82
N PRO A 6 -28.53 48.66 -31.66
CA PRO A 6 -27.13 48.37 -31.39
C PRO A 6 -26.95 46.94 -30.87
N GLY A 7 -26.34 46.11 -31.73
CA GLY A 7 -25.13 45.36 -31.43
C GLY A 7 -25.05 44.56 -30.12
N SER A 8 -25.33 43.26 -30.22
CA SER A 8 -24.43 42.15 -29.84
C SER A 8 -23.24 42.49 -28.91
N LEU A 9 -23.36 42.21 -27.61
CA LEU A 9 -22.23 42.17 -26.67
C LEU A 9 -22.25 41.02 -25.63
N TYR A 10 -23.12 40.00 -25.82
CA TYR A 10 -23.28 38.91 -24.84
C TYR A 10 -22.70 37.54 -25.27
N SER A 11 -21.72 37.49 -26.18
CA SER A 11 -21.12 36.21 -26.60
C SER A 11 -19.71 35.95 -26.07
N ILE A 12 -19.12 36.87 -25.30
CA ILE A 12 -17.72 36.75 -24.82
C ILE A 12 -17.68 36.68 -23.29
N SER A 13 -18.39 35.73 -22.65
CA SER A 13 -18.13 35.47 -21.23
C SER A 13 -18.63 34.12 -20.70
N LEU A 14 -18.49 33.03 -21.48
CA LEU A 14 -18.76 31.67 -20.96
C LEU A 14 -17.64 30.67 -21.29
N LYS A 15 -16.96 30.81 -22.43
CA LYS A 15 -15.84 29.92 -22.78
C LYS A 15 -14.59 30.10 -21.90
N LYS A 16 -14.31 31.33 -21.42
CA LYS A 16 -13.14 31.58 -20.55
C LYS A 16 -13.34 31.01 -19.14
N VAL A 17 -14.53 31.11 -18.56
CA VAL A 17 -14.81 30.63 -17.19
C VAL A 17 -14.62 29.11 -17.09
N CYS A 18 -15.07 28.35 -18.10
CA CYS A 18 -14.93 26.89 -18.11
C CYS A 18 -13.47 26.41 -18.31
N GLN A 19 -12.63 27.18 -18.99
CA GLN A 19 -11.24 26.80 -19.26
C GLN A 19 -10.34 26.95 -18.02
N TYR A 20 -10.60 27.94 -17.14
CA TYR A 20 -9.86 28.10 -15.88
C TYR A 20 -10.20 27.03 -14.84
N ASP A 21 -11.46 26.58 -14.76
CA ASP A 21 -11.86 25.50 -13.84
C ASP A 21 -11.21 24.16 -14.17
N ILE A 22 -11.13 23.82 -15.46
CA ILE A 22 -10.48 22.58 -15.91
C ILE A 22 -8.97 22.64 -15.63
N LEU A 23 -8.32 23.78 -15.90
CA LEU A 23 -6.90 23.94 -15.62
C LEU A 23 -6.60 23.87 -14.12
N LEU A 24 -7.44 24.48 -13.28
CA LEU A 24 -7.31 24.44 -11.83
C LEU A 24 -7.53 23.03 -11.29
N THR A 25 -8.49 22.28 -11.83
CA THR A 25 -8.73 20.88 -11.45
C THR A 25 -7.57 19.97 -11.83
N ILE A 26 -7.01 20.13 -13.04
CA ILE A 26 -5.82 19.39 -13.47
C ILE A 26 -4.61 19.78 -12.62
N LEU A 27 -4.43 21.07 -12.30
CA LEU A 27 -3.34 21.54 -11.46
C LEU A 27 -3.46 21.01 -10.02
N LEU A 28 -4.66 21.01 -9.43
CA LEU A 28 -4.94 20.41 -8.13
C LEU A 28 -4.72 18.90 -8.15
N PHE A 29 -5.12 18.21 -9.22
CA PHE A 29 -4.87 16.78 -9.39
C PHE A 29 -3.37 16.49 -9.51
N LEU A 30 -2.62 17.28 -10.29
CA LEU A 30 -1.18 17.14 -10.43
C LEU A 30 -0.45 17.49 -9.13
N LEU A 31 -0.83 18.55 -8.44
CA LEU A 31 -0.28 18.93 -7.13
C LEU A 31 -0.57 17.87 -6.07
N TYR A 32 -1.80 17.34 -6.03
CA TYR A 32 -2.16 16.24 -5.14
C TYR A 32 -1.31 14.99 -5.43
N ASN A 33 -1.13 14.65 -6.71
CA ASN A 33 -0.28 13.53 -7.12
C ASN A 33 1.21 13.77 -6.78
N ILE A 34 1.73 14.99 -6.94
CA ILE A 34 3.11 15.36 -6.58
C ILE A 34 3.32 15.25 -5.05
N ILE A 35 2.38 15.75 -4.24
CA ILE A 35 2.42 15.62 -2.77
C ILE A 35 2.35 14.14 -2.36
N MET A 36 1.53 13.34 -3.03
CA MET A 36 1.44 11.90 -2.83
C MET A 36 2.71 11.12 -3.21
N TYR A 37 3.49 11.61 -4.18
CA TYR A 37 4.66 10.90 -4.70
C TYR A 37 5.89 11.02 -3.78
N ASN A 38 5.96 12.06 -2.94
CA ASN A 38 7.08 12.31 -2.02
C ASN A 38 6.85 11.75 -0.61
N LYS A 39 6.26 10.55 -0.51
CA LYS A 39 6.13 9.87 0.79
C LYS A 39 7.52 9.44 1.25
N LYS A 40 8.04 10.17 2.25
CA LYS A 40 9.27 9.83 2.97
C LYS A 40 9.15 8.38 3.45
N LYS A 41 10.12 7.55 3.07
CA LYS A 41 10.22 6.19 3.58
C LYS A 41 11.00 6.21 4.90
N GLU A 42 10.54 5.42 5.85
CA GLU A 42 11.08 5.31 7.19
C GLU A 42 11.74 3.93 7.36
N ARG A 43 12.75 3.85 8.22
CA ARG A 43 13.42 2.59 8.54
C ARG A 43 12.88 2.10 9.87
N LEU A 44 12.22 0.95 9.84
CA LEU A 44 11.79 0.23 11.03
C LEU A 44 12.88 -0.78 11.39
N TYR A 45 13.59 -0.59 12.50
CA TYR A 45 14.63 -1.52 12.93
C TYR A 45 14.02 -2.69 13.70
N ILE A 46 14.56 -3.89 13.50
CA ILE A 46 14.06 -5.08 14.20
C ILE A 46 14.31 -4.99 15.71
N ASN A 47 15.39 -4.33 16.11
CA ASN A 47 15.67 -4.08 17.53
C ASN A 47 14.66 -3.13 18.18
N ASP A 48 13.90 -2.35 17.40
CA ASP A 48 12.81 -1.52 17.93
C ASP A 48 11.54 -2.36 18.19
N LEU A 49 11.46 -3.56 17.60
CA LEU A 49 10.35 -4.50 17.73
C LEU A 49 10.63 -5.60 18.75
N LEU A 50 11.87 -6.06 18.84
CA LEU A 50 12.30 -7.21 19.64
C LEU A 50 13.69 -6.97 20.24
N ASP A 51 13.85 -7.23 21.54
CA ASP A 51 15.15 -7.11 22.21
C ASP A 51 16.16 -8.18 21.78
N ASN A 52 15.68 -9.39 21.45
CA ASN A 52 16.52 -10.53 21.10
C ASN A 52 15.91 -11.35 19.96
N PRO A 53 16.02 -10.90 18.70
CA PRO A 53 15.47 -11.61 17.55
C PRO A 53 16.23 -12.91 17.30
N ALA A 54 15.50 -13.99 16.97
CA ALA A 54 16.09 -15.26 16.55
C ALA A 54 16.86 -15.11 15.23
N VAL A 55 16.38 -14.23 14.33
CA VAL A 55 17.09 -13.84 13.11
C VAL A 55 17.32 -12.33 13.09
N PRO A 56 18.57 -11.87 13.25
CA PRO A 56 18.89 -10.44 13.27
C PRO A 56 18.87 -9.77 11.89
N TYR A 57 18.72 -10.56 10.81
CA TYR A 57 18.64 -10.06 9.44
C TYR A 57 17.24 -10.28 8.84
N PRO A 58 16.70 -9.30 8.08
CA PRO A 58 17.24 -7.95 7.90
C PRO A 58 17.22 -7.12 9.19
N SER A 59 18.22 -6.25 9.36
CA SER A 59 18.32 -5.38 10.52
C SER A 59 17.23 -4.29 10.55
N TYR A 60 16.68 -3.96 9.38
CA TYR A 60 15.58 -3.01 9.22
C TYR A 60 14.75 -3.26 7.97
N TYR A 61 13.54 -2.70 7.95
CA TYR A 61 12.66 -2.61 6.79
C TYR A 61 12.42 -1.17 6.38
N VAL A 62 12.46 -0.89 5.08
CA VAL A 62 12.10 0.43 4.53
C VAL A 62 10.61 0.46 4.20
N LEU A 63 9.84 1.18 5.02
CA LEU A 63 8.38 1.24 4.96
C LEU A 63 7.88 2.66 4.65
N SER A 64 6.63 2.79 4.22
CA SER A 64 5.95 4.09 4.21
C SER A 64 5.55 4.48 5.63
N THR A 65 5.38 5.77 5.92
CA THR A 65 4.95 6.24 7.25
C THR A 65 3.66 5.58 7.75
N VAL A 66 2.74 5.20 6.85
CA VAL A 66 1.51 4.49 7.22
C VAL A 66 1.83 3.06 7.68
N MET A 67 2.68 2.34 6.95
CA MET A 67 3.06 0.97 7.30
C MET A 67 3.98 0.92 8.52
N HIS A 68 4.83 1.94 8.73
CA HIS A 68 5.65 2.07 9.92
C HIS A 68 4.83 2.24 11.21
N LYS A 69 3.56 2.64 11.11
CA LYS A 69 2.65 2.78 12.26
C LYS A 69 1.65 1.63 12.35
N ASN A 70 1.77 0.61 11.50
CA ASN A 70 0.81 -0.47 11.43
C ASN A 70 1.17 -1.56 12.45
N GLU A 71 0.38 -1.65 13.52
CA GLU A 71 0.59 -2.62 14.60
C GLU A 71 0.46 -4.07 14.13
N MET A 72 -0.43 -4.36 13.18
CA MET A 72 -0.58 -5.72 12.63
C MET A 72 0.66 -6.14 11.84
N LEU A 73 1.30 -5.19 11.13
CA LEU A 73 2.57 -5.44 10.45
C LEU A 73 3.69 -5.69 11.45
N HIS A 74 3.74 -4.91 12.53
CA HIS A 74 4.73 -5.08 13.60
C HIS A 74 4.58 -6.46 14.24
N SER A 75 3.36 -6.89 14.53
CA SER A 75 3.07 -8.23 15.05
C SER A 75 3.58 -9.34 14.12
N ALA A 76 3.29 -9.24 12.81
CA ALA A 76 3.77 -10.22 11.83
C ALA A 76 5.31 -10.24 11.71
N LEU A 77 5.95 -9.07 11.72
CA LEU A 77 7.41 -8.97 11.74
C LEU A 77 8.03 -9.55 13.02
N SER A 78 7.41 -9.28 14.17
CA SER A 78 7.84 -9.85 15.43
C SER A 78 7.76 -11.38 15.40
N ALA A 79 6.63 -11.95 14.98
CA ALA A 79 6.47 -13.40 14.83
C ALA A 79 7.52 -14.01 13.89
N LEU A 80 7.77 -13.36 12.74
CA LEU A 80 8.78 -13.80 11.78
C LEU A 80 10.19 -13.81 12.37
N HIS A 81 10.58 -12.73 13.07
CA HIS A 81 11.93 -12.56 13.58
C HIS A 81 12.19 -13.25 14.92
N SER A 82 11.14 -13.62 15.66
CA SER A 82 11.22 -14.48 16.84
C SER A 82 11.07 -15.97 16.52
N PHE A 83 10.63 -16.31 15.29
CA PHE A 83 10.13 -17.65 14.94
C PHE A 83 9.01 -18.16 15.86
N ASP A 84 8.23 -17.25 16.44
CA ASP A 84 7.07 -17.59 17.26
C ASP A 84 5.80 -17.47 16.43
N PHE A 85 5.38 -18.60 15.88
CA PHE A 85 4.15 -18.73 15.08
C PHE A 85 2.97 -19.28 15.90
N SER A 86 3.00 -19.17 17.24
CA SER A 86 1.96 -19.76 18.10
C SER A 86 0.53 -19.27 17.78
N TYR A 87 0.42 -18.07 17.21
CA TYR A 87 -0.86 -17.47 16.79
C TYR A 87 -1.17 -17.66 15.29
N TYR A 88 -0.31 -18.36 14.57
CA TYR A 88 -0.50 -18.65 13.15
C TYR A 88 -0.78 -20.13 12.95
N GLU A 89 -1.70 -20.43 12.05
CA GLU A 89 -1.97 -21.77 11.56
C GLU A 89 -1.72 -21.87 10.05
N MET A 90 -1.52 -23.09 9.57
CA MET A 90 -1.44 -23.35 8.13
C MET A 90 -2.81 -23.07 7.49
N ALA A 91 -2.80 -22.34 6.37
CA ALA A 91 -4.03 -22.04 5.64
C ALA A 91 -4.73 -23.34 5.19
N LYS A 92 -6.04 -23.45 5.43
CA LYS A 92 -6.84 -24.62 5.04
C LYS A 92 -7.45 -24.43 3.65
N SER A 93 -7.62 -23.17 3.24
CA SER A 93 -8.20 -22.76 1.97
C SER A 93 -7.56 -21.46 1.47
N HIS A 94 -7.73 -21.15 0.18
CA HIS A 94 -7.28 -19.85 -0.36
C HIS A 94 -8.11 -18.70 0.20
N GLU A 95 -9.37 -18.96 0.55
CA GLU A 95 -10.28 -18.03 1.18
C GLU A 95 -9.74 -17.51 2.52
N ASP A 96 -9.07 -18.36 3.31
CA ASP A 96 -8.46 -17.95 4.58
C ASP A 96 -7.37 -16.88 4.37
N ILE A 97 -6.55 -17.06 3.33
CA ILE A 97 -5.48 -16.13 2.96
C ILE A 97 -6.08 -14.77 2.57
N PHE A 98 -7.13 -14.77 1.75
CA PHE A 98 -7.81 -13.55 1.35
C PHE A 98 -8.62 -12.90 2.48
N ALA A 99 -9.16 -13.71 3.41
CA ALA A 99 -9.83 -13.20 4.60
C ALA A 99 -8.86 -12.36 5.46
N MET A 100 -7.61 -12.82 5.63
CA MET A 100 -6.55 -12.02 6.28
C MET A 100 -6.24 -10.73 5.53
N PHE A 101 -6.07 -10.79 4.21
CA PHE A 101 -5.82 -9.58 3.43
C PHE A 101 -6.96 -8.56 3.58
N ASN A 102 -8.20 -9.03 3.64
CA ASN A 102 -9.38 -8.18 3.79
C ASN A 102 -9.53 -7.62 5.22
N SER A 103 -9.03 -8.31 6.24
CA SER A 103 -9.03 -7.82 7.62
C SER A 103 -7.89 -6.84 7.92
N GLY A 104 -6.98 -6.63 6.96
CA GLY A 104 -5.84 -5.73 7.10
C GLY A 104 -4.67 -6.35 7.86
N THR A 105 -4.67 -7.67 8.03
CA THR A 105 -3.59 -8.44 8.62
C THR A 105 -2.63 -8.96 7.56
N PHE A 106 -1.52 -9.55 8.00
CA PHE A 106 -0.42 -9.95 7.13
C PHE A 106 -0.11 -11.44 7.30
N PRO A 107 -0.48 -12.30 6.32
CA PRO A 107 -0.05 -13.69 6.32
C PRO A 107 1.47 -13.80 6.12
N ILE A 108 2.02 -14.93 6.57
CA ILE A 108 3.44 -15.26 6.43
C ILE A 108 3.59 -16.38 5.39
N TYR A 109 4.42 -16.14 4.38
CA TYR A 109 4.71 -17.09 3.31
C TYR A 109 6.05 -17.77 3.52
N LYS A 110 6.05 -19.11 3.50
CA LYS A 110 7.21 -20.01 3.68
C LYS A 110 8.02 -19.70 4.95
N GLU A 111 7.35 -19.24 6.00
CA GLU A 111 8.01 -18.82 7.27
C GLU A 111 9.14 -17.79 7.04
N LYS A 112 9.06 -17.03 5.95
CA LYS A 112 10.17 -16.20 5.46
C LYS A 112 9.74 -14.80 5.08
N TYR A 113 8.53 -14.64 4.57
CA TYR A 113 8.08 -13.38 4.01
C TYR A 113 6.74 -12.97 4.60
N VAL A 114 6.68 -11.77 5.17
CA VAL A 114 5.40 -11.12 5.44
C VAL A 114 4.80 -10.67 4.11
N VAL A 115 3.54 -11.03 3.86
CA VAL A 115 2.85 -10.73 2.59
C VAL A 115 1.71 -9.75 2.86
N GLY A 116 1.58 -8.75 1.98
CA GLY A 116 0.47 -7.80 1.96
C GLY A 116 -0.23 -7.80 0.61
N TYR A 117 -1.46 -7.32 0.58
CA TYR A 117 -2.26 -7.18 -0.62
C TYR A 117 -2.62 -5.71 -0.87
N PHE A 118 -2.06 -5.12 -1.92
CA PHE A 118 -2.19 -3.69 -2.21
C PHE A 118 -2.52 -3.45 -3.67
N GLY A 119 -3.58 -2.66 -3.94
CA GLY A 119 -3.95 -2.30 -5.30
C GLY A 119 -4.14 -3.52 -6.22
N ASN A 120 -4.78 -4.56 -5.70
CA ASN A 120 -4.99 -5.85 -6.35
C ASN A 120 -3.71 -6.61 -6.71
N LYS A 121 -2.64 -6.43 -5.94
CA LYS A 121 -1.37 -7.13 -6.10
C LYS A 121 -0.90 -7.71 -4.77
N MET A 122 -0.51 -8.98 -4.78
CA MET A 122 0.23 -9.58 -3.68
C MET A 122 1.67 -9.07 -3.70
N MET A 123 2.15 -8.66 -2.54
CA MET A 123 3.47 -8.08 -2.35
C MET A 123 4.12 -8.73 -1.13
N TYR A 124 5.38 -9.13 -1.23
CA TYR A 124 6.16 -9.60 -0.08
C TYR A 124 7.11 -8.51 0.40
N LEU A 125 7.40 -8.50 1.69
CA LEU A 125 8.26 -7.50 2.30
C LEU A 125 9.73 -7.96 2.31
N GLU A 126 10.62 -7.13 1.79
CA GLU A 126 12.07 -7.24 1.95
C GLU A 126 12.63 -6.00 2.66
N SER A 127 13.91 -6.03 3.03
CA SER A 127 14.59 -4.91 3.70
C SER A 127 14.46 -3.58 2.95
N ASN A 128 14.44 -3.61 1.61
CA ASN A 128 14.30 -2.42 0.75
C ASN A 128 12.83 -2.04 0.44
N GLY A 129 11.87 -2.72 1.07
CA GLY A 129 10.43 -2.48 0.99
C GLY A 129 9.67 -3.57 0.23
N TRP A 130 8.43 -3.25 -0.13
CA TRP A 130 7.50 -4.18 -0.79
C TRP A 130 7.92 -4.54 -2.22
N LYS A 131 7.88 -5.83 -2.54
CA LYS A 131 8.16 -6.41 -3.86
C LYS A 131 6.96 -7.17 -4.38
N GLY A 132 6.73 -7.09 -5.69
CA GLY A 132 5.68 -7.86 -6.34
C GLY A 132 5.93 -9.35 -6.19
N MET A 133 4.95 -10.09 -5.67
CA MET A 133 5.07 -11.53 -5.49
C MET A 133 4.94 -12.22 -6.86
N PRO A 134 5.90 -13.06 -7.26
CA PRO A 134 5.84 -13.75 -8.55
C PRO A 134 4.77 -14.85 -8.51
N ALA A 135 3.96 -14.95 -9.57
CA ALA A 135 2.92 -15.96 -9.73
C ALA A 135 3.51 -17.33 -10.13
N THR A 136 4.28 -17.93 -9.23
CA THR A 136 4.87 -19.27 -9.39
C THR A 136 3.94 -20.34 -8.84
N ALA A 137 4.08 -21.61 -9.27
CA ALA A 137 3.23 -22.70 -8.79
C ALA A 137 3.21 -22.84 -7.24
N ASP A 138 4.33 -22.53 -6.60
CA ASP A 138 4.47 -22.60 -5.14
C ASP A 138 3.57 -21.61 -4.37
N ILE A 139 3.08 -20.55 -5.02
CA ILE A 139 2.17 -19.59 -4.37
C ILE A 139 0.81 -20.23 -4.09
N PHE A 140 0.44 -21.27 -4.84
CA PHE A 140 -0.86 -21.92 -4.71
C PHE A 140 -0.85 -23.08 -3.70
N LYS A 141 0.33 -23.49 -3.23
CA LYS A 141 0.48 -24.53 -2.21
C LYS A 141 0.15 -23.97 -0.83
N LEU A 142 -0.94 -24.46 -0.23
CA LEU A 142 -1.45 -23.97 1.05
C LEU A 142 -0.47 -24.18 2.22
N GLU A 143 0.32 -25.24 2.18
CA GLU A 143 1.39 -25.52 3.16
C GLU A 143 2.45 -24.43 3.28
N ASN A 144 2.57 -23.57 2.27
CA ASN A 144 3.48 -22.44 2.29
C ASN A 144 2.88 -21.20 2.99
N TRP A 145 1.63 -21.24 3.44
CA TRP A 145 0.93 -20.07 3.99
C TRP A 145 0.58 -20.27 5.45
N LEU A 146 0.96 -19.29 6.25
CA LEU A 146 0.58 -19.15 7.64
C LEU A 146 -0.39 -17.97 7.77
N VAL A 147 -1.53 -18.24 8.40
CA VAL A 147 -2.64 -17.31 8.61
C VAL A 147 -3.05 -17.26 10.08
N CYS A 148 -3.64 -16.15 10.56
CA CYS A 148 -4.11 -15.97 11.93
C CYS A 148 -5.53 -15.40 11.99
#